data_AF-A0A0B6YJF0-F1
#
_entry.id   AF-A0A0B6YJF0-F1
#
_cell.length_a   1.000
_cell.length_b   1.000
_cell.length_c   1.000
_cell.angle_alpha   90.00
_cell.angle_beta   90.00
_cell.angle_gamma   90.00
#
_symmetry.space_group_name_H-M   'P 1'
#
loop_
_entity.id
_entity.type
_entity.pdbx_description
1 polymer ?
#
loop_
_entity_poly.entity_id
_entity_poly.type
_entity_poly.pdbx_seq_one_letter_code
_entity_poly.pdbx_strand_id
1 'polypeptide(L)'
;LPFGESSLAIQSNNYTIPDNCRYSCSLMSLIAFMLEKDPKKRPDIFQVSHLAFQLAGRPNPIPNMNSTPVPDLKSLSSPLTESEAKQIKSSTQKSTNVPSVESTTVAPRQRPRGQPATANAT
;
A
#
# COMPACT_ATOMS: atom_id res chain seq x y z
N LEU A 1 12.06 1.06 -2.55
CA LEU A 1 10.89 0.15 -2.66
C LEU A 1 9.63 0.92 -2.27
N PRO A 2 8.45 0.63 -2.86
CA PRO A 2 7.25 1.47 -2.71
C PRO A 2 6.76 1.65 -1.26
N PHE A 3 7.05 0.70 -0.38
CA PHE A 3 6.62 0.73 1.03
C PHE A 3 7.78 0.93 2.03
N GLY A 4 9.00 1.17 1.56
CA GLY A 4 10.19 1.17 2.41
C GLY A 4 10.31 -0.13 3.21
N GLU A 5 10.54 0.00 4.53
CA GLU A 5 10.58 -1.11 5.50
C GLU A 5 9.29 -1.23 6.33
N SER A 6 8.24 -0.50 5.97
CA SER A 6 7.02 -0.41 6.77
C SER A 6 6.03 -1.54 6.46
N SER A 7 5.98 -2.55 7.34
CA SER A 7 4.96 -3.61 7.29
C SER A 7 3.53 -3.06 7.34
N LEU A 8 3.32 -1.96 8.06
CA LEU A 8 2.02 -1.29 8.12
C LEU A 8 1.63 -0.65 6.77
N ALA A 9 2.59 -0.03 6.08
CA ALA A 9 2.37 0.52 4.74
C ALA A 9 2.02 -0.59 3.74
N ILE A 10 2.64 -1.75 3.85
CA ILE A 10 2.31 -2.94 3.02
C ILE A 10 0.87 -3.40 3.30
N GLN A 11 0.48 -3.58 4.56
CA GLN A 11 -0.87 -4.05 4.92
C GLN A 11 -1.97 -3.06 4.55
N SER A 12 -1.67 -1.77 4.57
CA SER A 12 -2.59 -0.70 4.18
C SER A 12 -2.54 -0.36 2.68
N ASN A 13 -1.60 -0.95 1.93
CA ASN A 13 -1.29 -0.59 0.55
C ASN A 13 -1.08 0.92 0.36
N ASN A 14 -0.34 1.52 1.28
CA ASN A 14 -0.12 2.96 1.33
C ASN A 14 1.23 3.30 0.69
N TYR A 15 1.18 3.80 -0.53
CA TYR A 15 2.32 4.31 -1.29
C TYR A 15 1.87 5.50 -2.13
N THR A 16 2.82 6.28 -2.63
CA THR A 16 2.57 7.44 -3.49
C THR A 16 3.55 7.47 -4.65
N ILE A 17 3.17 8.12 -5.74
CA ILE A 17 4.07 8.45 -6.85
C ILE A 17 4.71 9.82 -6.57
N PRO A 18 6.05 9.96 -6.71
CA PRO A 18 6.71 11.25 -6.62
C PRO A 18 6.13 12.27 -7.61
N ASP A 19 5.92 13.50 -7.19
CA ASP A 19 5.32 14.55 -8.05
C ASP A 19 6.18 14.85 -9.30
N ASN A 20 7.49 14.56 -9.25
CA ASN A 20 8.44 14.75 -10.36
C ASN A 20 8.66 13.48 -11.21
N CYS A 21 7.77 12.49 -11.13
CA CYS A 21 7.87 11.26 -11.90
C CYS A 21 7.94 11.56 -13.41
N ARG A 22 8.95 11.01 -14.08
CA ARG A 22 9.18 11.21 -15.54
C ARG A 22 8.49 10.17 -16.41
N TYR A 23 7.90 9.15 -15.80
CA TYR A 23 7.26 8.05 -16.51
C TYR A 23 5.79 8.36 -16.80
N SER A 24 5.26 7.73 -17.85
CA SER A 24 3.86 7.89 -18.26
C SER A 24 2.87 7.47 -17.17
N CYS A 25 1.70 8.12 -17.11
CA CYS A 25 0.60 7.70 -16.24
C CYS A 25 0.23 6.24 -16.42
N SER A 26 0.22 5.72 -17.65
CA SER A 26 -0.10 4.31 -17.92
C SER A 26 0.86 3.32 -17.26
N LEU A 27 2.16 3.65 -17.19
CA LEU A 27 3.13 2.84 -16.44
C LEU A 27 2.86 2.92 -14.94
N MET A 28 2.51 4.10 -14.42
CA MET A 28 2.16 4.26 -13.00
C MET A 28 0.88 3.49 -12.65
N SER A 29 -0.13 3.51 -13.52
CA SER A 29 -1.35 2.71 -13.39
C SER A 29 -1.07 1.21 -13.45
N LEU A 30 -0.13 0.75 -14.28
CA LEU A 30 0.29 -0.66 -14.29
C LEU A 30 0.95 -1.07 -12.98
N ILE A 31 1.78 -0.21 -12.37
CA ILE A 31 2.33 -0.45 -11.03
C ILE A 31 1.18 -0.56 -10.01
N ALA A 32 0.22 0.35 -10.06
CA ALA A 32 -0.92 0.34 -9.15
C ALA A 32 -1.80 -0.90 -9.30
N PHE A 33 -1.99 -1.36 -10.54
CA PHE A 33 -2.71 -2.58 -10.87
C PHE A 33 -2.07 -3.82 -10.24
N MET A 34 -0.73 -3.91 -10.23
CA MET A 34 -0.01 -5.00 -9.56
C MET A 34 -0.05 -4.89 -8.03
N LEU A 35 -0.01 -3.67 -7.50
CA LEU A 35 -0.10 -3.39 -6.06
C LEU A 35 -1.55 -3.40 -5.56
N GLU A 36 -2.38 -4.34 -6.02
CA GLU A 36 -3.74 -4.53 -5.48
C GLU A 36 -3.66 -5.21 -4.10
N LYS A 37 -4.40 -4.68 -3.12
CA LYS A 37 -4.38 -5.16 -1.74
C LYS A 37 -5.05 -6.52 -1.61
N ASP A 38 -6.20 -6.68 -2.26
CA ASP A 38 -6.96 -7.93 -2.22
C ASP A 38 -6.34 -8.95 -3.19
N PRO A 39 -5.78 -10.07 -2.69
CA PRO A 39 -5.14 -11.05 -3.56
C PRO A 39 -6.10 -11.69 -4.56
N LYS A 40 -7.42 -11.70 -4.30
CA LYS A 40 -8.42 -12.22 -5.24
C LYS A 40 -8.70 -11.27 -6.39
N LYS A 41 -8.45 -9.98 -6.21
CA LYS A 41 -8.62 -8.95 -7.26
C LYS A 41 -7.30 -8.62 -7.96
N ARG A 42 -6.17 -8.97 -7.34
CA ARG A 42 -4.85 -8.77 -7.91
C ARG A 42 -4.72 -9.52 -9.23
N PRO A 43 -4.21 -8.86 -10.29
CA PRO A 43 -4.09 -9.48 -11.59
C PRO A 43 -3.12 -10.64 -11.60
N ASP A 44 -3.40 -11.59 -12.48
CA ASP A 44 -2.47 -12.68 -12.76
C ASP A 44 -1.35 -12.26 -13.73
N ILE A 45 -0.43 -13.19 -13.98
CA ILE A 45 0.74 -12.93 -14.83
C ILE A 45 0.35 -12.63 -16.29
N PHE A 46 -0.73 -13.20 -16.80
CA PHE A 46 -1.19 -12.93 -18.16
C PHE A 46 -1.70 -11.49 -18.27
N GLN A 47 -2.55 -11.06 -17.34
CA GLN A 47 -3.13 -9.71 -17.34
C GLN A 47 -2.06 -8.63 -17.21
N VAL A 48 -1.07 -8.83 -16.33
CA VAL A 48 0.08 -7.92 -16.18
C VAL A 48 0.91 -7.88 -17.47
N SER A 49 1.24 -9.05 -18.02
CA SER A 49 2.05 -9.14 -19.24
C SER A 49 1.36 -8.51 -20.43
N HIS A 50 0.05 -8.71 -20.58
CA HIS A 50 -0.74 -8.11 -21.66
C HIS A 50 -0.54 -6.58 -21.71
N LEU A 51 -0.71 -5.91 -20.58
CA LEU A 51 -0.55 -4.44 -20.48
C LEU A 51 0.91 -4.01 -20.62
N ALA A 52 1.85 -4.76 -20.02
CA ALA A 52 3.28 -4.43 -20.08
C ALA A 52 3.81 -4.49 -21.52
N PHE A 53 3.46 -5.54 -22.27
CA PHE A 53 3.85 -5.70 -23.67
C PHE A 53 3.13 -4.69 -24.57
N GLN A 54 1.86 -4.37 -24.30
CA GLN A 54 1.14 -3.30 -24.97
C GLN A 54 1.84 -1.94 -24.79
N LEU A 55 2.26 -1.59 -23.57
CA LEU A 55 3.03 -0.38 -23.28
C LEU A 55 4.40 -0.36 -23.98
N ALA A 56 5.03 -1.52 -24.11
CA ALA A 56 6.31 -1.67 -24.80
C ALA A 56 6.18 -1.68 -26.34
N GLY A 57 4.95 -1.68 -26.89
CA GLY A 57 4.71 -1.81 -28.33
C GLY A 57 5.15 -3.15 -28.90
N ARG A 58 5.08 -4.23 -28.10
CA ARG A 58 5.54 -5.58 -28.46
C ARG A 58 4.41 -6.59 -28.33
N PRO A 59 4.45 -7.70 -29.09
CA PRO A 59 3.49 -8.79 -28.91
C PRO A 59 3.69 -9.46 -27.54
N ASN A 60 2.58 -9.80 -26.86
CA ASN A 60 2.62 -10.53 -25.59
C ASN A 60 2.89 -12.03 -25.84
N PRO A 61 4.02 -12.60 -25.37
CA PRO A 61 4.33 -14.02 -25.54
C PRO A 61 3.62 -14.92 -24.51
N ILE A 62 2.99 -14.33 -23.48
CA ILE A 62 2.39 -15.09 -22.37
C ILE A 62 0.97 -15.50 -22.74
N PRO A 63 0.65 -16.81 -22.75
CA PRO A 63 -0.69 -17.28 -23.08
C PRO A 63 -1.66 -17.11 -21.89
N ASN A 64 -2.95 -16.94 -22.18
CA ASN A 64 -4.00 -16.82 -21.18
C ASN A 64 -4.46 -18.20 -20.69
N MET A 65 -3.73 -18.80 -19.75
CA MET A 65 -4.03 -20.15 -19.24
C MET A 65 -5.32 -20.22 -18.42
N ASN A 66 -5.68 -19.12 -17.77
CA ASN A 66 -6.80 -19.05 -16.84
C ASN A 66 -8.08 -18.52 -17.50
N SER A 67 -8.04 -18.22 -18.81
CA SER A 67 -9.13 -17.54 -19.54
C SER A 67 -9.62 -16.28 -18.83
N THR A 68 -8.72 -15.53 -18.17
CA THR A 68 -9.08 -14.31 -17.45
C THR A 68 -9.50 -13.21 -18.43
N PRO A 69 -10.41 -12.30 -18.03
CA PRO A 69 -10.74 -11.11 -18.82
C PRO A 69 -9.50 -10.28 -19.14
N VAL A 70 -9.42 -9.80 -20.39
CA VAL A 70 -8.32 -8.94 -20.84
C VAL A 70 -8.53 -7.53 -20.28
N PRO A 71 -7.58 -6.99 -19.49
CA PRO A 71 -7.70 -5.65 -18.93
C PRO A 71 -7.50 -4.57 -20.01
N ASP A 72 -8.19 -3.44 -19.87
CA ASP A 72 -7.96 -2.25 -20.69
C ASP A 72 -7.09 -1.24 -19.92
N LEU A 73 -5.95 -0.88 -20.50
CA LEU A 73 -5.01 0.09 -19.94
C LEU A 73 -5.65 1.44 -19.59
N LYS A 74 -6.64 1.90 -20.36
CA LYS A 74 -7.32 3.19 -20.11
C LYS A 74 -8.29 3.15 -18.94
N SER A 75 -8.71 1.95 -18.55
CA SER A 75 -9.66 1.74 -17.45
C SER A 75 -8.98 1.61 -16.09
N LEU A 76 -7.64 1.54 -16.06
CA LEU A 76 -6.88 1.40 -14.82
C LEU A 76 -6.88 2.68 -13.98
N SER A 77 -7.10 2.51 -12.67
CA SER A 77 -6.96 3.58 -11.67
C SER A 77 -5.54 4.13 -11.66
N SER A 78 -5.43 5.45 -11.54
CA SER A 78 -4.14 6.11 -11.31
C SER A 78 -3.79 6.11 -9.81
N PRO A 79 -2.54 5.81 -9.44
CA PRO A 79 -2.10 5.94 -8.05
C PRO A 79 -2.02 7.41 -7.62
N LEU A 80 -2.15 7.67 -6.32
CA LEU A 80 -2.03 9.01 -5.76
C LEU A 80 -0.60 9.54 -5.85
N THR A 81 -0.46 10.83 -6.16
CA THR A 81 0.82 11.52 -6.02
C THR A 81 1.08 11.94 -4.58
N GLU A 82 2.32 12.30 -4.26
CA GLU A 82 2.69 12.82 -2.93
C GLU A 82 1.87 14.06 -2.55
N SER A 83 1.65 14.98 -3.50
CA SER A 83 0.83 16.18 -3.29
C SER A 83 -0.64 15.84 -3.02
N GLU A 84 -1.24 14.92 -3.80
CA GLU A 84 -2.63 14.48 -3.58
C GLU A 84 -2.81 13.80 -2.22
N ALA A 85 -1.89 12.92 -1.85
CA ALA A 85 -1.92 12.25 -0.56
C ALA A 85 -1.80 13.21 0.63
N LYS A 86 -1.03 14.30 0.50
CA LYS A 86 -0.95 15.37 1.51
C LYS A 86 -2.27 16.15 1.61
N GLN A 87 -2.89 16.46 0.48
CA GLN A 87 -4.17 17.17 0.45
C GLN A 87 -5.28 16.37 1.13
N ILE A 88 -5.38 15.07 0.84
CA ILE A 88 -6.37 14.18 1.47
C ILE A 88 -6.20 14.18 3.00
N LYS A 89 -4.96 14.04 3.49
CA LYS A 89 -4.67 14.06 4.94
C LYS A 89 -5.04 15.40 5.58
N SER A 90 -4.83 16.52 4.89
CA SER A 90 -5.17 17.86 5.39
C SER A 90 -6.69 18.13 5.38
N SER A 91 -7.42 17.59 4.41
CA SER A 91 -8.88 17.75 4.32
C SER A 91 -9.61 16.93 5.38
N THR A 92 -9.11 15.74 5.72
CA THR A 92 -9.66 14.94 6.83
C THR A 92 -9.48 15.63 8.19
N GLN A 93 -8.52 16.55 8.34
CA GLN A 93 -8.32 17.33 9.56
C GLN A 93 -9.22 18.59 9.64
N LYS A 94 -9.83 19.04 8.53
CA LYS A 94 -10.71 20.24 8.52
C LYS A 94 -12.19 19.95 8.80
N SER A 95 -12.60 18.69 8.89
CA SER A 95 -13.99 18.28 9.11
C SER A 95 -14.20 17.51 10.42
N THR A 96 -13.57 17.94 11.50
CA THR A 96 -13.86 17.46 12.86
C THR A 96 -13.93 18.64 13.82
N ASN A 97 -15.11 19.28 13.88
CA ASN A 97 -15.55 19.98 15.08
C ASN A 97 -16.12 18.90 16.03
N VAL A 98 -15.25 18.09 16.63
CA VAL A 98 -15.60 17.14 17.70
C VAL A 98 -14.53 17.20 18.80
N PRO A 99 -14.91 17.14 20.08
CA PRO A 99 -13.99 17.38 21.19
C PRO A 99 -12.90 16.31 21.26
N SER A 100 -11.70 16.76 21.65
CA SER A 100 -10.49 15.97 21.97
C SER A 100 -10.78 14.53 22.40
N VAL A 101 -10.49 13.57 21.53
CA VAL A 101 -10.34 12.17 21.93
C VAL A 101 -8.87 11.94 22.24
N GLU A 102 -8.65 11.58 23.48
CA GLU A 102 -7.39 11.35 24.18
C GLU A 102 -6.40 10.48 23.38
N SER A 103 -5.22 11.03 23.17
CA SER A 103 -4.04 10.33 22.65
C SER A 103 -3.78 9.08 23.48
N THR A 104 -3.96 7.89 22.91
CA THR A 104 -3.51 6.66 23.57
C THR A 104 -1.99 6.63 23.54
N THR A 105 -1.38 7.17 24.59
CA THR A 105 0.07 7.07 24.82
C THR A 105 0.38 5.61 25.18
N VAL A 106 1.17 4.94 24.34
CA VAL A 106 1.73 3.63 24.70
C VAL A 106 2.95 3.91 25.56
N ALA A 107 2.75 4.01 26.87
CA ALA A 107 3.86 4.09 27.81
C ALA A 107 4.71 2.79 27.75
N PRO A 108 6.05 2.87 27.84
CA PRO A 108 6.89 1.67 27.84
C PRO A 108 6.58 0.83 29.09
N ARG A 109 6.09 -0.40 28.91
CA ARG A 109 5.92 -1.35 30.02
C ARG A 109 7.28 -1.65 30.64
N GLN A 110 7.51 -1.12 31.84
CA GLN A 110 8.65 -1.51 32.67
C GLN A 110 8.46 -2.98 33.10
N ARG A 111 9.42 -3.84 32.75
CA ARG A 111 9.43 -5.25 33.16
C ARG A 111 9.60 -5.31 34.70
N PRO A 112 8.72 -5.97 35.47
CA PRO A 112 8.92 -6.11 36.92
C PRO A 112 10.23 -6.86 37.19
N ARG A 113 11.10 -6.31 38.05
CA ARG A 113 12.24 -7.03 38.62
C ARG A 113 11.71 -7.97 39.70
N GLY A 114 12.05 -9.26 39.62
CA GLY A 114 11.68 -10.25 40.62
C GLY A 114 12.28 -9.93 41.98
N GLN A 115 11.47 -10.02 43.04
CA GLN A 115 11.94 -9.94 44.42
C GLN A 115 12.54 -11.30 44.85
N PRO A 116 13.65 -11.31 45.60
CA PRO A 116 14.18 -12.53 46.21
C PRO A 116 13.32 -12.96 47.39
N ALA A 117 12.99 -14.26 47.45
CA ALA A 117 12.30 -14.86 48.59
C ALA A 117 13.26 -15.01 49.78
N THR A 118 12.95 -14.36 50.91
CA THR A 118 13.60 -14.62 52.19
C THR A 118 12.89 -15.78 52.89
N ALA A 119 13.60 -16.89 53.08
CA ALA A 119 13.20 -18.01 53.91
C ALA A 119 13.26 -17.61 55.39
N ASN A 120 12.15 -17.77 56.12
CA ASN A 120 12.14 -17.70 57.58
C ASN A 120 11.99 -19.11 58.15
N ALA A 121 12.97 -19.49 58.96
CA ALA A 121 12.96 -20.64 59.84
C ALA A 121 12.05 -20.40 61.05
N THR A 122 11.36 -21.44 61.50
CA THR A 122 11.20 -21.79 62.92
C THR A 122 10.91 -23.29 62.99
#